data_AF-A0A1H5KFI1-F1
#
_entry.id   AF-A0A1H5KFI1-F1
#
_cell.length_a   1.000
_cell.length_b   1.000
_cell.length_c   1.000
_cell.angle_alpha   90.00
_cell.angle_beta   90.00
_cell.angle_gamma   90.00
#
_symmetry.space_group_name_H-M   'P 1'
#
loop_
_entity.id
_entity.type
_entity.pdbx_description
1 polymer ?
#
loop_
_entity_poly.entity_id
_entity_poly.type
_entity_poly.pdbx_seq_one_letter_code
_entity_poly.pdbx_strand_id
1 'polypeptide(L)'
;MGSLTCITTVGLIVAGLSTAVQAAKLEDVAPFPKAESGFTRQVIHLAPQKQEDSYQVEILAGKTLAVDCNRQRLSGMLEEKNLEGWGYPFYRLEKVIGPMSTLMACPDGKSSQAFVPVVGDGFRLRYNSKLPIVLYVPKDVEVRYRVWSASSKVEKAVQE
;
A
#
# COMPACT_ATOMS: atom_id res chain seq x y z
N MET A 1 -60.09 -35.02 12.75
CA MET A 1 -59.08 -34.43 11.83
C MET A 1 -58.63 -33.11 12.41
N GLY A 2 -57.32 -32.90 12.58
CA GLY A 2 -56.74 -31.62 12.98
C GLY A 2 -55.81 -31.72 14.19
N SER A 3 -54.61 -32.28 13.99
CA SER A 3 -53.51 -32.20 14.96
C SER A 3 -52.72 -30.92 14.66
N LEU A 4 -52.60 -30.00 15.64
CA LEU A 4 -51.73 -28.84 15.56
C LEU A 4 -50.37 -29.18 16.17
N THR A 5 -49.36 -29.30 15.32
CA THR A 5 -47.95 -29.36 15.71
C THR A 5 -47.37 -27.94 15.72
N CYS A 6 -47.03 -27.45 16.90
CA CYS A 6 -46.27 -26.21 17.08
C CYS A 6 -44.78 -26.47 16.84
N ILE A 7 -44.23 -25.93 15.75
CA ILE A 7 -42.79 -25.96 15.47
C ILE A 7 -42.18 -24.68 16.06
N THR A 8 -41.44 -24.80 17.16
CA THR A 8 -40.66 -23.70 17.74
C THR A 8 -39.29 -23.62 17.06
N THR A 9 -39.12 -22.64 16.17
CA THR A 9 -37.82 -22.29 15.58
C THR A 9 -37.02 -21.40 16.54
N VAL A 10 -35.91 -21.93 17.07
CA VAL A 10 -34.93 -21.17 17.86
C VAL A 10 -34.01 -20.44 16.88
N GLY A 11 -34.14 -19.12 16.79
CA GLY A 11 -33.24 -18.25 16.01
C GLY A 11 -31.94 -17.99 16.77
N LEU A 12 -30.83 -18.54 16.26
CA LEU A 12 -29.48 -18.28 16.77
C LEU A 12 -28.95 -16.98 16.15
N ILE A 13 -29.03 -15.87 16.88
CA ILE A 13 -28.42 -14.59 16.47
C ILE A 13 -26.93 -14.65 16.80
N VAL A 14 -26.10 -14.93 15.80
CA VAL A 14 -24.64 -14.79 15.91
C VAL A 14 -24.31 -13.31 15.74
N ALA A 15 -24.11 -12.61 16.86
CA ALA A 15 -23.56 -11.26 16.85
C ALA A 15 -22.07 -11.33 16.50
N GLY A 16 -21.72 -10.94 15.28
CA GLY A 16 -20.33 -10.81 14.84
C GLY A 16 -19.62 -9.71 15.64
N LEU A 17 -18.69 -10.10 16.52
CA LEU A 17 -17.77 -9.17 17.15
C LEU A 17 -16.75 -8.69 16.10
N SER A 18 -17.00 -7.52 15.52
CA SER A 18 -15.98 -6.78 14.77
C SER A 18 -14.92 -6.28 15.76
N THR A 19 -13.82 -7.00 15.88
CA THR A 19 -12.65 -6.50 16.61
C THR A 19 -12.06 -5.32 15.83
N ALA A 20 -12.36 -4.10 16.28
CA ALA A 20 -11.63 -2.92 15.84
C ALA A 20 -10.19 -3.05 16.34
N VAL A 21 -9.26 -3.33 15.43
CA VAL A 21 -7.83 -3.31 15.73
C VAL A 21 -7.45 -1.85 15.95
N GLN A 22 -7.24 -1.47 17.21
CA GLN A 22 -6.73 -0.15 17.56
C GLN A 22 -5.25 -0.09 17.11
N ALA A 23 -4.96 0.60 16.01
CA ALA A 23 -3.59 0.85 15.59
C ALA A 23 -2.87 1.65 16.70
N ALA A 24 -1.77 1.10 17.24
CA ALA A 24 -0.91 1.80 18.19
C ALA A 24 -0.39 3.10 17.55
N LYS A 25 -0.26 4.17 18.34
CA LYS A 25 0.26 5.44 17.83
C LYS A 25 1.72 5.25 17.44
N LEU A 26 2.17 5.91 16.37
CA LEU A 26 3.53 5.75 15.86
C LEU A 26 4.58 6.12 16.93
N GLU A 27 4.25 7.14 17.73
CA GLU A 27 5.09 7.65 18.81
C GLU A 27 5.35 6.62 19.92
N ASP A 28 4.46 5.64 20.09
CA ASP A 28 4.62 4.55 21.06
C ASP A 28 5.60 3.48 20.57
N VAL A 29 5.84 3.41 19.25
CA VAL A 29 6.75 2.43 18.62
C VAL A 29 8.19 2.92 18.63
N ALA A 30 8.41 4.13 18.11
CA ALA A 30 9.72 4.77 18.05
C ALA A 30 9.58 6.27 17.75
N PRO A 31 10.58 7.10 18.11
CA PRO A 31 10.58 8.53 17.85
C PRO A 31 10.92 8.84 16.38
N PHE A 32 10.10 8.37 15.44
CA PHE A 32 10.24 8.77 14.04
C PHE A 32 10.10 10.29 13.91
N PRO A 33 10.98 10.97 13.16
CA PRO A 33 10.95 12.41 13.03
C PRO A 33 9.61 12.91 12.45
N LYS A 34 9.27 14.16 12.72
CA LYS A 34 8.15 14.80 12.02
C LYS A 34 8.57 15.09 10.57
N ALA A 35 7.60 15.16 9.67
CA ALA A 35 7.89 15.53 8.29
C ALA A 35 8.45 16.95 8.21
N GLU A 36 9.51 17.11 7.42
CA GLU A 36 10.08 18.41 7.07
C GLU A 36 9.12 19.23 6.20
N SER A 37 9.41 20.52 6.05
CA SER A 37 8.65 21.38 5.14
C SER A 37 8.69 20.82 3.71
N GLY A 38 7.53 20.81 3.05
CA GLY A 38 7.38 20.24 1.70
C GLY A 38 7.07 18.74 1.67
N PHE A 39 7.18 18.03 2.80
CA PHE A 39 6.90 16.60 2.90
C PHE A 39 5.69 16.29 3.80
N THR A 40 5.18 15.08 3.67
CA THR A 40 4.18 14.45 4.54
C THR A 40 4.72 13.14 5.07
N ARG A 41 4.39 12.81 6.32
CA ARG A 41 4.69 11.51 6.93
C ARG A 41 3.44 10.65 6.83
N GLN A 42 3.50 9.59 6.04
CA GLN A 42 2.43 8.61 5.87
C GLN A 42 2.82 7.30 6.56
N VAL A 43 1.85 6.60 7.13
CA VAL A 43 2.09 5.41 7.95
C VAL A 43 1.15 4.30 7.51
N ILE A 44 1.71 3.12 7.27
CA ILE A 44 0.95 1.92 6.92
C ILE A 44 1.13 0.90 8.05
N HIS A 45 0.01 0.53 8.69
CA HIS A 45 -0.04 -0.59 9.63
C HIS A 45 -0.54 -1.83 8.89
N LEU A 46 0.23 -2.91 8.97
CA LEU A 46 -0.11 -4.19 8.35
C LEU A 46 -0.79 -5.11 9.36
N ALA A 47 -1.77 -5.88 8.91
CA ALA A 47 -2.41 -6.88 9.76
C ALA A 47 -1.46 -8.08 9.97
N PRO A 48 -1.39 -8.67 11.17
CA PRO A 48 -0.59 -9.88 11.38
C PRO A 48 -1.00 -11.02 10.46
N GLN A 49 -0.01 -11.70 9.86
CA GLN A 49 -0.20 -12.92 9.07
C GLN A 49 0.56 -14.08 9.68
N LYS A 50 0.11 -15.33 9.41
CA LYS A 50 0.77 -16.53 9.93
C LYS A 50 2.16 -16.77 9.30
N GLN A 51 2.30 -16.52 8.00
CA GLN A 51 3.53 -16.71 7.21
C GLN A 51 3.82 -15.43 6.42
N GLU A 52 4.40 -14.43 7.09
CA GLU A 52 4.64 -13.10 6.49
C GLU A 52 5.69 -13.11 5.37
N ASP A 53 6.58 -14.10 5.36
CA ASP A 53 7.60 -14.31 4.33
C ASP A 53 7.00 -14.60 2.95
N SER A 54 5.77 -15.13 2.91
CA SER A 54 5.00 -15.34 1.67
C SER A 54 4.33 -14.06 1.15
N TYR A 55 4.51 -12.91 1.82
CA TYR A 55 3.89 -11.65 1.44
C TYR A 55 4.92 -10.54 1.20
N GLN A 56 4.52 -9.59 0.34
CA GLN A 56 5.23 -8.35 0.11
C GLN A 56 4.26 -7.19 0.08
N VAL A 57 4.76 -5.98 0.33
CA VAL A 57 4.00 -4.74 0.21
C VAL A 57 4.55 -3.95 -0.95
N GLU A 58 3.71 -3.65 -1.93
CA GLU A 58 4.03 -2.71 -3.00
C GLU A 58 3.48 -1.34 -2.63
N ILE A 59 4.37 -0.36 -2.59
CA ILE A 59 4.05 1.04 -2.39
C ILE A 59 3.73 1.65 -3.74
N LEU A 60 2.57 2.30 -3.83
CA LEU A 60 2.08 2.98 -5.02
C LEU A 60 2.06 4.48 -4.72
N ALA A 61 3.19 5.15 -4.94
CA ALA A 61 3.25 6.62 -4.88
C ALA A 61 2.85 7.19 -6.24
N GLY A 62 2.15 8.33 -6.26
CA GLY A 62 1.73 8.94 -7.50
C GLY A 62 0.99 10.25 -7.31
N LYS A 63 0.56 10.84 -8.43
CA LYS A 63 -0.25 12.06 -8.43
C LYS A 63 -1.48 11.82 -9.28
N THR A 64 -2.63 12.35 -8.85
CA THR A 64 -3.81 12.38 -9.72
C THR A 64 -3.67 13.56 -10.68
N LEU A 65 -3.54 13.27 -11.97
CA LEU A 65 -3.29 14.25 -13.03
C LEU A 65 -4.36 14.10 -14.13
N ALA A 66 -4.58 15.19 -14.87
CA ALA A 66 -5.31 15.15 -16.13
C ALA A 66 -4.44 14.46 -17.18
N VAL A 67 -4.87 13.30 -17.67
CA VAL A 67 -4.14 12.50 -18.68
C VAL A 67 -4.97 12.36 -19.95
N ASP A 68 -4.27 12.21 -21.06
CA ASP A 68 -4.79 11.91 -22.39
C ASP A 68 -4.73 10.39 -22.67
N CYS A 69 -4.75 9.99 -23.95
CA CYS A 69 -4.64 8.58 -24.34
C CYS A 69 -3.22 8.00 -24.11
N ASN A 70 -2.23 8.84 -23.80
CA ASN A 70 -0.86 8.39 -23.62
C ASN A 70 -0.63 7.80 -22.23
N ARG A 71 0.31 6.86 -22.15
CA ARG A 71 0.72 6.29 -20.88
C ARG A 71 1.70 7.22 -20.21
N GLN A 72 1.25 7.84 -19.13
CA GLN A 72 2.07 8.74 -18.32
C GLN A 72 2.66 8.01 -17.12
N ARG A 73 3.88 8.37 -16.76
CA ARG A 73 4.57 7.89 -15.56
C ARG A 73 5.40 9.01 -14.96
N LEU A 74 5.51 9.01 -13.64
CA LEU A 74 6.49 9.80 -12.91
C LEU A 74 7.70 8.91 -12.61
N SER A 75 8.85 9.51 -12.37
CA SER A 75 10.10 8.83 -12.03
C SER A 75 10.54 9.27 -10.64
N GLY A 76 11.05 8.34 -9.83
CA GLY A 76 11.56 8.64 -8.49
C GLY A 76 12.11 7.38 -7.83
N MET A 77 12.84 7.55 -6.74
CA MET A 77 13.42 6.43 -5.99
C MET A 77 12.90 6.47 -4.56
N LEU A 78 12.44 5.33 -4.07
CA LEU A 78 12.04 5.18 -2.68
C LEU A 78 13.23 4.68 -1.88
N GLU A 79 13.89 5.59 -1.17
CA GLU A 79 15.11 5.29 -0.40
C GLU A 79 14.75 4.73 0.97
N GLU A 80 15.36 3.59 1.34
CA GLU A 80 15.34 3.09 2.70
C GLU A 80 16.40 3.82 3.53
N LYS A 81 15.98 4.37 4.67
CA LYS A 81 16.84 4.99 5.67
C LYS A 81 16.59 4.33 7.02
N ASN A 82 17.57 4.36 7.91
CA ASN A 82 17.45 3.78 9.24
C ASN A 82 17.30 4.87 10.30
N LEU A 83 16.41 4.66 11.25
CA LEU A 83 16.29 5.51 12.42
C LEU A 83 17.50 5.24 13.35
N GLU A 84 18.35 6.25 13.50
CA GLU A 84 19.57 6.15 14.30
C GLU A 84 19.26 5.74 15.75
N GLY A 85 20.03 4.79 16.28
CA GLY A 85 19.85 4.23 17.62
C GLY A 85 18.73 3.19 17.77
N TRP A 86 17.82 3.06 16.79
CA TRP A 86 16.73 2.08 16.82
C TRP A 86 16.90 0.97 15.78
N GLY A 87 17.54 1.28 14.65
CA GLY A 87 17.68 0.33 13.53
C GLY A 87 16.37 0.02 12.81
N TYR A 88 15.32 0.82 13.02
CA TYR A 88 14.05 0.69 12.32
C TYR A 88 14.10 1.42 10.99
N PRO A 89 13.68 0.77 9.89
CA PRO A 89 13.68 1.40 8.59
C PRO A 89 12.53 2.40 8.47
N PHE A 90 12.77 3.45 7.71
CA PHE A 90 11.75 4.33 7.14
C PHE A 90 12.11 4.64 5.70
N TYR A 91 11.12 5.05 4.93
CA TYR A 91 11.25 5.20 3.49
C TYR A 91 11.05 6.66 3.10
N ARG A 92 11.87 7.17 2.17
CA ARG A 92 11.77 8.56 1.72
C ARG A 92 11.82 8.65 0.21
N LEU A 93 10.85 9.37 -0.35
CA LEU A 93 10.79 9.71 -1.77
C LEU A 93 11.24 11.17 -1.92
N GLU A 94 12.54 11.40 -2.14
CA GLU A 94 13.09 12.76 -2.13
C GLU A 94 12.63 13.60 -3.33
N LYS A 95 12.63 13.01 -4.52
CA LYS A 95 12.36 13.70 -5.77
C LYS A 95 11.44 12.89 -6.68
N VAL A 96 10.51 13.58 -7.31
CA VAL A 96 9.60 13.03 -8.31
C VAL A 96 9.75 13.86 -9.59
N ILE A 97 10.13 13.21 -10.69
CA ILE A 97 10.44 13.81 -12.00
C ILE A 97 9.41 13.34 -13.03
N GLY A 98 9.03 14.20 -13.97
CA GLY A 98 8.05 13.89 -15.02
C GLY A 98 6.84 14.84 -14.99
N PRO A 99 5.70 14.45 -15.60
CA PRO A 99 5.40 13.15 -16.19
C PRO A 99 6.17 12.89 -17.50
N MET A 100 6.64 11.65 -17.67
CA MET A 100 7.07 11.11 -18.95
C MET A 100 5.86 10.47 -19.62
N SER A 101 5.66 10.73 -20.91
CA SER A 101 4.49 10.25 -21.66
C SER A 101 4.92 9.51 -22.92
N THR A 102 4.08 8.59 -23.40
CA THR A 102 4.22 8.07 -24.77
C THR A 102 3.86 9.14 -25.81
N LEU A 103 4.16 8.90 -27.09
CA LEU A 103 3.91 9.83 -28.20
C LEU A 103 2.88 9.29 -29.19
N MET A 104 1.80 8.69 -28.70
CA MET A 104 0.67 8.29 -29.52
C MET A 104 -0.17 9.52 -29.88
N ALA A 105 -0.73 9.53 -31.09
CA ALA A 105 -1.75 10.51 -31.45
C ALA A 105 -3.03 10.24 -30.63
N CYS A 106 -3.63 11.30 -30.09
CA CYS A 106 -4.92 11.23 -29.37
C CYS A 106 -5.98 12.03 -30.13
N PRO A 107 -6.62 11.45 -31.18
CA PRO A 107 -7.51 12.19 -32.08
C PRO A 107 -8.75 12.77 -31.39
N ASP A 108 -9.26 12.07 -30.38
CA ASP A 108 -10.43 12.49 -29.61
C ASP A 108 -10.18 13.72 -28.72
N GLY A 109 -8.92 14.07 -28.43
CA GLY A 109 -8.54 15.18 -27.55
C GLY A 109 -9.08 15.09 -26.11
N LYS A 110 -9.65 13.95 -25.72
CA LYS A 110 -10.27 13.75 -24.39
C LYS A 110 -9.20 13.67 -23.31
N SER A 111 -9.47 14.29 -22.17
CA SER A 111 -8.69 14.14 -20.96
C SER A 111 -9.54 13.61 -19.81
N SER A 112 -8.93 12.81 -18.94
CA SER A 112 -9.56 12.26 -17.73
C SER A 112 -8.60 12.35 -16.55
N GLN A 113 -9.12 12.42 -15.33
CA GLN A 113 -8.30 12.37 -14.12
C GLN A 113 -7.86 10.93 -13.87
N ALA A 114 -6.56 10.69 -13.80
CA ALA A 114 -6.01 9.38 -13.51
C ALA A 114 -4.83 9.48 -12.53
N PHE A 115 -4.65 8.41 -11.75
CA PHE A 115 -3.49 8.27 -10.86
C PHE A 115 -2.26 7.88 -11.70
N VAL A 116 -1.32 8.82 -11.83
CA VAL A 116 -0.05 8.61 -12.52
C VAL A 116 1.00 8.14 -11.51
N PRO A 117 1.49 6.89 -11.61
CA PRO A 117 2.39 6.33 -10.62
C PRO A 117 3.81 6.85 -10.79
N VAL A 118 4.54 6.92 -9.68
CA VAL A 118 6.00 7.04 -9.64
C VAL A 118 6.59 5.65 -9.84
N VAL A 119 7.52 5.55 -10.79
CA VAL A 119 8.23 4.32 -11.13
C VAL A 119 9.70 4.49 -10.81
N GLY A 120 10.29 3.44 -10.25
CA GLY A 120 11.71 3.33 -9.93
C GLY A 120 11.94 2.23 -8.89
N ASP A 121 13.08 2.29 -8.22
CA ASP A 121 13.48 1.25 -7.26
C ASP A 121 12.94 1.52 -5.85
N GLY A 122 12.90 0.47 -5.03
CA GLY A 122 12.54 0.53 -3.61
C GLY A 122 11.04 0.44 -3.30
N PHE A 123 10.16 0.38 -4.30
CA PHE A 123 8.70 0.35 -4.08
C PHE A 123 8.12 -1.01 -3.66
N ARG A 124 8.93 -2.08 -3.59
CA ARG A 124 8.51 -3.41 -3.15
C ARG A 124 9.22 -3.77 -1.86
N LEU A 125 8.47 -3.74 -0.76
CA LEU A 125 8.95 -3.91 0.60
C LEU A 125 8.57 -5.30 1.12
N ARG A 126 9.32 -5.77 2.11
CA ARG A 126 8.98 -6.98 2.86
C ARG A 126 7.73 -6.74 3.70
N TYR A 127 6.88 -7.75 3.84
CA TYR A 127 5.79 -7.74 4.80
C TYR A 127 6.29 -8.00 6.22
N ASN A 128 5.97 -7.09 7.15
CA ASN A 128 6.25 -7.24 8.58
C ASN A 128 5.19 -6.49 9.38
N SER A 129 4.26 -7.20 10.02
CA SER A 129 3.19 -6.54 10.79
C SER A 129 3.64 -5.96 12.12
N LYS A 130 4.83 -6.33 12.61
CA LYS A 130 5.34 -5.90 13.91
C LYS A 130 5.83 -4.45 13.90
N LEU A 131 6.14 -3.89 12.73
CA LEU A 131 6.60 -2.52 12.56
C LEU A 131 5.74 -1.81 11.52
N PRO A 132 5.30 -0.57 11.78
CA PRO A 132 4.64 0.22 10.76
C PRO A 132 5.63 0.62 9.66
N ILE A 133 5.16 0.68 8.42
CA ILE A 133 5.93 1.26 7.32
C ILE A 133 5.74 2.77 7.38
N VAL A 134 6.82 3.50 7.63
CA VAL A 134 6.82 4.97 7.70
C VAL A 134 7.40 5.55 6.42
N LEU A 135 6.65 6.42 5.75
CA LEU A 135 7.00 7.00 4.47
C LEU A 135 7.03 8.53 4.55
N TYR A 136 8.09 9.15 4.04
CA TYR A 136 8.18 10.59 3.83
C TYR A 136 8.10 10.88 2.34
N VAL A 137 7.03 11.52 1.92
CA VAL A 137 6.77 11.83 0.50
C VAL A 137 6.47 13.31 0.31
N PRO A 138 6.71 13.89 -0.87
CA PRO A 138 6.35 15.28 -1.14
C PRO A 138 4.84 15.50 -0.94
N LYS A 139 4.44 16.70 -0.49
CA LYS A 139 3.04 17.02 -0.14
C LYS A 139 2.03 16.80 -1.26
N ASP A 140 2.47 16.87 -2.50
CA ASP A 140 1.65 16.69 -3.70
C ASP A 140 1.63 15.25 -4.22
N VAL A 141 2.20 14.30 -3.47
CA VAL A 141 2.22 12.88 -3.78
C VAL A 141 1.28 12.12 -2.86
N GLU A 142 0.36 11.39 -3.47
CA GLU A 142 -0.52 10.44 -2.81
C GLU A 142 0.18 9.08 -2.71
N VAL A 143 0.05 8.41 -1.56
CA VAL A 143 0.56 7.05 -1.36
C VAL A 143 -0.61 6.09 -1.17
N ARG A 144 -0.62 5.05 -1.99
CA ARG A 144 -1.45 3.85 -1.84
C ARG A 144 -0.52 2.66 -1.60
N TYR A 145 -1.08 1.53 -1.22
CA TYR A 145 -0.33 0.29 -1.13
C TYR A 145 -1.17 -0.89 -1.58
N ARG A 146 -0.47 -1.95 -2.01
CA ARG A 146 -1.07 -3.23 -2.35
C ARG A 146 -0.23 -4.34 -1.72
N VAL A 147 -0.91 -5.34 -1.18
CA VAL A 147 -0.25 -6.54 -0.65
C VAL A 147 -0.19 -7.59 -1.75
N TRP A 148 0.99 -8.17 -1.94
CA TRP A 148 1.23 -9.30 -2.83
C TRP A 148 1.41 -10.56 -1.99
N SER A 149 0.92 -11.69 -2.50
CA SER A 149 1.13 -13.01 -1.92
C SER A 149 1.82 -13.91 -2.93
N ALA A 150 2.82 -14.66 -2.49
CA ALA A 150 3.45 -15.70 -3.28
C ALA A 150 2.50 -16.89 -3.48
N SER A 151 2.66 -17.60 -4.60
CA SER A 151 2.08 -18.92 -4.77
C SER A 151 2.74 -19.89 -3.78
N SER A 152 1.97 -20.86 -3.28
CA SER A 152 2.52 -21.94 -2.46
C SER A 152 3.42 -22.90 -3.24
N LYS A 153 3.31 -22.92 -4.57
CA LYS A 153 4.10 -23.80 -5.43
C LYS A 153 5.36 -23.08 -5.91
N VAL A 154 6.51 -23.72 -5.67
CA VAL A 154 7.81 -23.33 -6.22
C VAL A 154 8.24 -24.39 -7.23
N GLU A 155 8.45 -23.96 -8.47
CA GLU A 155 8.85 -24.85 -9.57
C GLU A 155 10.37 -24.79 -9.79
N LYS A 156 10.92 -25.87 -10.33
CA LYS A 156 12.31 -25.89 -10.80
C LYS A 156 12.37 -25.44 -12.26
N ALA A 157 13.32 -24.56 -12.59
CA ALA A 157 13.60 -24.22 -13.98
C ALA A 157 14.22 -25.43 -14.71
N VAL A 158 14.04 -25.47 -16.04
CA VAL A 158 14.64 -26.47 -16.92
C VAL A 158 16.00 -25.95 -17.41
N GLN A 159 17.02 -26.80 -17.43
CA GLN A 159 18.29 -26.52 -18.11
C GLN A 159 18.15 -26.87 -19.59
N GLU A 160 18.53 -25.95 -20.48
CA GLU A 160 18.62 -26.14 -21.94
C GLU A 160 20.08 -26.09 -22.41
#